data_AF-A0AAN7YSF1-F1
#
_entry.id   AF-A0AAN7YSF1-F1
#
_cell.length_a   1.000
_cell.length_b   1.000
_cell.length_c   1.000
_cell.angle_alpha   90.00
_cell.angle_beta   90.00
_cell.angle_gamma   90.00
#
_symmetry.space_group_name_H-M   'P 1'
#
loop_
_entity.id
_entity.type
_entity.pdbx_description
1 polymer ?
#
loop_
_entity_poly.entity_id
_entity_poly.type
_entity_poly.pdbx_seq_one_letter_code
_entity_poly.pdbx_strand_id
1 'polypeptide(L)'
;MSRNERGVYYGPDGKKTFVPLENNPIVFTGLAQKLGLTPQITYHDIYSLSSPDLLASIPRPIHALIFLAPAAVYQRVRAADTAAGLGTKGLTYDKSGADEPVLWFQQTIGHACGLVAFIHSIANGGASAFLSPESVLGKIVREAAPLKPAARAEVLYRSDELEEAHMAVAFDGSSVAPLAAEPNGFHFISFVSGKDGHLYELEGGWDGPIDRGMMGEGEDVLSSRALEVGVGRYLRLAGREVGFSVVGVCSEGSGG
;
A
#
# COMPACT_ATOMS: atom_id res chain seq x y z
N MET A 1 -13.56 28.49 -10.08
CA MET A 1 -12.62 27.37 -10.27
C MET A 1 -13.31 26.12 -9.75
N SER A 2 -13.68 25.19 -10.63
CA SER A 2 -14.49 24.04 -10.25
C SER A 2 -13.60 22.96 -9.62
N ARG A 3 -14.15 22.13 -8.73
CA ARG A 3 -13.43 21.07 -7.99
C ARG A 3 -12.60 20.11 -8.88
N ASN A 4 -12.89 20.02 -10.19
CA ASN A 4 -12.09 19.24 -11.14
C ASN A 4 -10.63 19.70 -11.31
N GLU A 5 -10.27 20.94 -10.95
CA GLU A 5 -8.89 21.46 -11.07
C GLU A 5 -7.96 21.04 -9.91
N ARG A 6 -8.45 20.28 -8.91
CA ARG A 6 -7.70 19.96 -7.67
C ARG A 6 -7.29 18.49 -7.51
N GLY A 7 -7.43 17.66 -8.53
CA GLY A 7 -7.12 16.21 -8.41
C GLY A 7 -8.18 15.40 -7.64
N VAL A 8 -9.35 15.98 -7.35
CA VAL A 8 -10.48 15.28 -6.72
C VAL A 8 -11.71 15.39 -7.61
N TYR A 9 -12.31 14.25 -7.92
CA TYR A 9 -13.50 14.12 -8.74
C TYR A 9 -14.62 13.45 -7.94
N TYR A 10 -15.85 13.96 -8.07
CA TYR A 10 -17.04 13.30 -7.54
C TYR A 10 -17.86 12.79 -8.72
N GLY A 11 -18.04 11.47 -8.80
CA GLY A 11 -18.85 10.82 -9.81
C GLY A 11 -20.33 11.18 -9.71
N PRO A 12 -21.15 10.86 -10.74
CA PRO A 12 -22.60 11.05 -10.69
C PRO A 12 -23.29 10.30 -9.53
N ASP A 13 -22.66 9.24 -9.04
CA ASP A 13 -23.05 8.45 -7.87
C ASP A 13 -22.61 9.06 -6.53
N GLY A 14 -21.98 10.24 -6.55
CA GLY A 14 -21.40 10.91 -5.38
C GLY A 14 -20.08 10.31 -4.92
N LYS A 15 -19.51 9.34 -5.64
CA LYS A 15 -18.26 8.68 -5.22
C LYS A 15 -17.06 9.60 -5.43
N LYS A 16 -16.31 9.81 -4.36
CA LYS A 16 -15.03 10.54 -4.34
C LYS A 16 -13.95 9.70 -5.03
N THR A 17 -13.20 10.33 -5.92
CA THR A 17 -12.10 9.75 -6.68
C THR A 17 -10.92 10.72 -6.68
N PHE A 18 -9.73 10.22 -6.40
CA PHE A 18 -8.50 11.00 -6.43
C PHE A 18 -7.80 10.86 -7.79
N VAL A 19 -6.90 11.79 -8.07
CA VAL A 19 -5.81 11.58 -9.02
C VAL A 19 -4.94 10.43 -8.51
N PRO A 20 -4.57 9.44 -9.34
CA PRO A 20 -3.73 8.34 -8.88
C PRO A 20 -2.30 8.83 -8.56
N LEU A 21 -1.69 8.24 -7.53
CA LEU A 21 -0.27 8.47 -7.24
C LEU A 21 0.62 7.66 -8.20
N GLU A 22 1.82 8.19 -8.45
CA GLU A 22 2.90 7.44 -9.07
C GLU A 22 3.62 6.57 -8.02
N ASN A 23 3.99 5.33 -8.38
CA ASN A 23 4.78 4.45 -7.49
C ASN A 23 6.24 4.91 -7.49
N ASN A 24 6.54 5.97 -6.74
CA ASN A 24 7.79 6.69 -6.79
C ASN A 24 8.28 7.07 -5.38
N PRO A 25 9.55 6.80 -5.02
CA PRO A 25 10.12 7.20 -3.72
C PRO A 25 9.97 8.68 -3.37
N ILE A 26 10.06 9.60 -4.34
CA ILE A 26 9.91 11.05 -4.11
C ILE A 26 8.49 11.36 -3.65
N VAL A 27 7.49 10.79 -4.33
CA VAL A 27 6.06 10.96 -3.99
C VAL A 27 5.79 10.43 -2.58
N PHE A 28 6.26 9.21 -2.25
CA PHE A 28 6.04 8.64 -0.92
C PHE A 28 6.82 9.36 0.18
N THR A 29 8.01 9.87 -0.11
CA THR A 29 8.77 10.69 0.84
C THR A 29 8.03 11.99 1.14
N GLY A 30 7.51 12.68 0.12
CA GLY A 30 6.67 13.86 0.29
C GLY A 30 5.42 13.56 1.11
N LEU A 31 4.73 12.45 0.78
CA LEU A 31 3.51 12.03 1.48
C LEU A 31 3.79 11.75 2.97
N ALA A 32 4.88 11.04 3.24
CA ALA A 32 5.34 10.74 4.59
C ALA A 32 5.58 12.02 5.40
N GLN A 33 6.26 13.01 4.82
CA GLN A 33 6.51 14.28 5.49
C GLN A 33 5.21 15.03 5.79
N LYS A 34 4.27 15.11 4.83
CA LYS A 34 2.97 15.77 5.03
C LYS A 34 2.12 15.10 6.10
N LEU A 35 2.21 13.77 6.20
CA LEU A 35 1.50 12.99 7.21
C LEU A 35 2.21 12.91 8.57
N GLY A 36 3.36 13.58 8.71
CA GLY A 36 4.10 13.72 9.96
C GLY A 36 4.91 12.48 10.35
N LEU A 37 5.37 11.69 9.39
CA LEU A 37 6.27 10.57 9.62
C LEU A 37 7.71 11.06 9.85
N THR A 38 8.46 10.28 10.62
CA THR A 38 9.89 10.54 10.86
C THR A 38 10.71 10.32 9.58
N PRO A 39 11.76 11.13 9.35
CA PRO A 39 12.68 10.93 8.22
C PRO A 39 13.50 9.63 8.33
N GLN A 40 13.44 8.93 9.47
CA GLN A 40 14.06 7.60 9.61
C GLN A 40 13.43 6.57 8.68
N ILE A 41 12.17 6.75 8.28
CA ILE A 41 11.53 5.92 7.25
C ILE A 41 11.87 6.49 5.87
N THR A 42 12.45 5.65 5.04
CA THR A 42 12.91 6.00 3.68
C THR A 42 12.31 5.05 2.65
N TYR A 43 12.21 5.53 1.40
CA TYR A 43 11.61 4.81 0.29
C TYR A 43 12.66 4.60 -0.79
N HIS A 44 12.76 3.38 -1.32
CA HIS A 44 13.80 3.02 -2.30
C HIS A 44 13.20 2.19 -3.43
N ASP A 45 13.56 2.52 -4.66
CA ASP A 45 13.20 1.71 -5.82
C ASP A 45 13.91 0.34 -5.75
N ILE A 46 13.16 -0.72 -6.08
CA ILE A 46 13.70 -2.07 -6.19
C ILE A 46 13.79 -2.41 -7.67
N TYR A 47 14.98 -2.21 -8.24
CA TYR A 47 15.24 -2.38 -9.67
C TYR A 47 15.27 -3.84 -10.14
N SER A 48 15.49 -4.79 -9.23
CA SER A 48 15.51 -6.21 -9.53
C SER A 48 15.09 -7.02 -8.32
N LEU A 49 14.38 -8.12 -8.55
CA LEU A 49 14.00 -9.11 -7.52
C LEU A 49 14.92 -10.33 -7.47
N SER A 50 15.93 -10.38 -8.34
CA SER A 50 16.79 -11.56 -8.50
C SER A 50 18.28 -11.24 -8.58
N SER A 51 18.66 -9.99 -8.85
CA SER A 51 20.07 -9.58 -8.86
C SER A 51 20.55 -9.34 -7.41
N PRO A 52 21.48 -10.18 -6.88
CA PRO A 52 21.94 -10.03 -5.51
C PRO A 52 22.59 -8.66 -5.25
N ASP A 53 23.37 -8.15 -6.21
CA ASP A 53 24.07 -6.87 -6.07
C ASP A 53 23.10 -5.67 -5.98
N LEU A 54 22.00 -5.71 -6.74
CA LEU A 54 20.97 -4.66 -6.70
C LEU A 54 20.09 -4.78 -5.45
N LEU A 55 19.90 -5.98 -4.92
CA LEU A 55 19.17 -6.18 -3.67
C LEU A 55 20.01 -5.75 -2.45
N ALA A 56 21.32 -6.02 -2.49
CA ALA A 56 22.25 -5.70 -1.40
C ALA A 56 22.49 -4.19 -1.20
N SER A 57 22.21 -3.36 -2.21
CA SER A 57 22.36 -1.90 -2.12
C SER A 57 21.19 -1.21 -1.41
N ILE A 58 20.08 -1.91 -1.19
CA ILE A 58 18.89 -1.33 -0.54
C ILE A 58 19.08 -1.36 0.99
N PRO A 59 18.82 -0.25 1.70
CA PRO A 59 18.89 -0.22 3.15
C PRO A 59 18.01 -1.29 3.82
N ARG A 60 18.51 -1.84 4.92
CA ARG A 60 17.86 -2.89 5.71
C ARG A 60 17.62 -2.38 7.14
N PRO A 61 16.53 -2.78 7.81
CA PRO A 61 15.48 -3.70 7.32
C PRO A 61 14.51 -3.04 6.33
N ILE A 62 13.93 -3.86 5.45
CA ILE A 62 12.77 -3.48 4.63
C ILE A 62 11.51 -3.94 5.34
N HIS A 63 10.69 -2.99 5.78
CA HIS A 63 9.49 -3.25 6.56
C HIS A 63 8.29 -3.66 5.71
N ALA A 64 8.21 -3.11 4.50
CA ALA A 64 7.09 -3.31 3.59
C ALA A 64 7.51 -3.09 2.13
N LEU A 65 6.75 -3.69 1.20
CA LEU A 65 6.83 -3.40 -0.22
C LEU A 65 5.54 -2.69 -0.66
N ILE A 66 5.66 -1.61 -1.43
CA ILE A 66 4.57 -0.99 -2.17
C ILE A 66 4.75 -1.38 -3.64
N PHE A 67 3.82 -2.20 -4.13
CA PHE A 67 3.91 -2.85 -5.43
C PHE A 67 2.81 -2.35 -6.36
N LEU A 68 3.20 -1.93 -7.56
CA LEU A 68 2.28 -1.57 -8.63
C LEU A 68 2.27 -2.68 -9.69
N ALA A 69 1.08 -3.20 -9.99
CA ALA A 69 0.86 -4.22 -11.02
C ALA A 69 -0.11 -3.74 -12.11
N PRO A 70 0.06 -4.18 -13.37
CA PRO A 70 -0.96 -3.98 -14.40
C PRO A 70 -2.28 -4.65 -14.00
N ALA A 71 -3.40 -3.97 -14.26
CA ALA A 71 -4.74 -4.41 -13.84
C ALA A 71 -5.10 -5.81 -14.36
N ALA A 72 -4.67 -6.15 -15.58
CA ALA A 72 -4.90 -7.47 -16.17
C ALA A 72 -4.18 -8.59 -15.38
N VAL A 73 -2.96 -8.34 -14.89
CA VAL A 73 -2.19 -9.28 -14.08
C VAL A 73 -2.84 -9.43 -12.71
N TYR A 74 -3.19 -8.30 -12.10
CA TYR A 74 -3.92 -8.26 -10.83
C TYR A 74 -5.21 -9.10 -10.90
N GLN A 75 -6.02 -8.94 -11.94
CA GLN A 75 -7.25 -9.72 -12.13
C GLN A 75 -6.99 -11.22 -12.26
N ARG A 76 -5.92 -11.62 -12.96
CA ARG A 76 -5.52 -13.04 -13.05
C ARG A 76 -5.12 -13.61 -11.68
N VAL A 77 -4.34 -12.86 -10.90
CA VAL A 77 -3.96 -13.26 -9.54
C VAL A 77 -5.20 -13.40 -8.66
N ARG A 78 -6.15 -12.46 -8.72
CA ARG A 78 -7.41 -12.53 -7.97
C ARG A 78 -8.34 -13.67 -8.38
N ALA A 79 -8.36 -14.03 -9.66
CA ALA A 79 -9.07 -15.22 -10.11
C ALA A 79 -8.44 -16.50 -9.50
N ALA A 80 -7.11 -16.58 -9.47
CA ALA A 80 -6.40 -17.70 -8.85
C ALA A 80 -6.58 -17.74 -7.32
N ASP A 81 -6.60 -16.58 -6.65
CA ASP A 81 -6.85 -16.47 -5.20
C ASP A 81 -8.28 -16.90 -4.86
N THR A 82 -9.29 -16.48 -5.64
CA THR A 82 -10.67 -16.99 -5.50
C THR A 82 -10.74 -18.50 -5.64
N ALA A 83 -10.09 -19.07 -6.67
CA ALA A 83 -10.07 -20.51 -6.90
C ALA A 83 -9.37 -21.30 -5.77
N ALA A 84 -8.43 -20.66 -5.06
CA ALA A 84 -7.75 -21.21 -3.89
C ALA A 84 -8.50 -20.96 -2.56
N GLY A 85 -9.66 -20.29 -2.58
CA GLY A 85 -10.43 -19.97 -1.38
C GLY A 85 -9.87 -18.82 -0.55
N LEU A 86 -9.05 -17.95 -1.12
CA LEU A 86 -8.38 -16.83 -0.44
C LEU A 86 -9.19 -15.51 -0.50
N GLY A 87 -10.51 -15.62 -0.49
CA GLY A 87 -11.44 -14.48 -0.54
C GLY A 87 -12.05 -14.21 -1.92
N THR A 88 -12.90 -13.19 -1.97
CA THR A 88 -13.61 -12.76 -3.19
C THR A 88 -13.66 -11.22 -3.27
N LYS A 89 -14.46 -10.66 -4.19
CA LYS A 89 -14.79 -9.22 -4.15
C LYS A 89 -15.91 -8.85 -3.17
N GLY A 90 -16.64 -9.83 -2.64
CA GLY A 90 -17.63 -9.58 -1.60
C GLY A 90 -16.93 -9.43 -0.26
N LEU A 91 -17.09 -8.29 0.41
CA LEU A 91 -16.52 -8.05 1.73
C LEU A 91 -17.25 -8.89 2.78
N THR A 92 -16.57 -9.93 3.27
CA THR A 92 -16.93 -10.78 4.40
C THR A 92 -16.01 -10.56 5.60
N TYR A 93 -14.80 -10.02 5.39
CA TYR A 93 -13.89 -9.63 6.45
C TYR A 93 -14.56 -8.65 7.42
N ASP A 94 -14.57 -8.99 8.71
CA ASP A 94 -15.30 -8.25 9.74
C ASP A 94 -14.50 -8.07 11.04
N LYS A 95 -13.19 -8.35 11.01
CA LYS A 95 -12.31 -8.20 12.18
C LYS A 95 -11.99 -6.73 12.44
N SER A 96 -11.58 -6.46 13.68
CA SER A 96 -11.18 -5.14 14.16
C SER A 96 -10.32 -5.24 15.43
N GLY A 97 -9.46 -4.27 15.69
CA GLY A 97 -8.78 -4.09 16.96
C GLY A 97 -7.40 -4.75 17.05
N ALA A 98 -6.86 -4.79 18.27
CA ALA A 98 -5.46 -5.14 18.52
C ALA A 98 -5.09 -6.59 18.17
N ASP A 99 -6.09 -7.48 18.17
CA ASP A 99 -5.93 -8.91 17.88
C ASP A 99 -5.75 -9.21 16.39
N GLU A 100 -5.96 -8.22 15.50
CA GLU A 100 -5.63 -8.38 14.09
C GLU A 100 -4.09 -8.49 13.92
N PRO A 101 -3.62 -9.47 13.13
CA PRO A 101 -2.19 -9.62 12.84
C PRO A 101 -1.66 -8.44 12.00
N VAL A 102 -2.55 -7.82 11.23
CA VAL A 102 -2.33 -6.64 10.40
C VAL A 102 -3.57 -5.74 10.40
N LEU A 103 -3.38 -4.43 10.41
CA LEU A 103 -4.40 -3.43 10.21
C LEU A 103 -4.68 -3.25 8.71
N TRP A 104 -5.83 -3.75 8.27
CA TRP A 104 -6.29 -3.65 6.89
C TRP A 104 -7.36 -2.56 6.71
N PHE A 105 -7.31 -1.84 5.61
CA PHE A 105 -8.27 -0.78 5.25
C PHE A 105 -8.91 -1.11 3.91
N GLN A 106 -10.24 -1.12 3.88
CA GLN A 106 -11.00 -1.15 2.65
C GLN A 106 -10.81 0.17 1.88
N GLN A 107 -10.66 0.08 0.57
CA GLN A 107 -10.62 1.25 -0.30
C GLN A 107 -12.03 1.61 -0.77
N THR A 108 -12.51 2.78 -0.35
CA THR A 108 -13.81 3.34 -0.78
C THR A 108 -13.65 4.56 -1.69
N ILE A 109 -12.47 5.20 -1.69
CA ILE A 109 -12.12 6.33 -2.58
C ILE A 109 -11.57 5.79 -3.91
N GLY A 110 -12.12 6.25 -5.03
CA GLY A 110 -11.63 5.90 -6.37
C GLY A 110 -10.17 6.29 -6.55
N HIS A 111 -9.39 5.42 -7.21
CA HIS A 111 -7.94 5.59 -7.49
C HIS A 111 -7.01 5.79 -6.28
N ALA A 112 -7.53 5.79 -5.05
CA ALA A 112 -6.71 5.93 -3.83
C ALA A 112 -5.92 4.66 -3.45
N CYS A 113 -5.80 3.67 -4.34
CA CYS A 113 -5.07 2.43 -4.05
C CYS A 113 -3.61 2.67 -3.65
N GLY A 114 -2.93 3.65 -4.26
CA GLY A 114 -1.57 4.04 -3.86
C GLY A 114 -1.49 4.61 -2.45
N LEU A 115 -2.45 5.46 -2.07
CA LEU A 115 -2.57 5.99 -0.71
C LEU A 115 -2.88 4.89 0.31
N VAL A 116 -3.81 3.99 -0.02
CA VAL A 116 -4.17 2.87 0.86
C VAL A 116 -3.00 1.91 1.03
N ALA A 117 -2.25 1.60 -0.03
CA ALA A 117 -1.04 0.78 0.06
C ALA A 117 0.07 1.45 0.88
N PHE A 118 0.21 2.77 0.80
CA PHE A 118 1.10 3.55 1.66
C PHE A 118 0.69 3.48 3.14
N ILE A 119 -0.61 3.62 3.45
CA ILE A 119 -1.10 3.51 4.82
C ILE A 119 -0.88 2.09 5.35
N HIS A 120 -1.16 1.07 4.54
CA HIS A 120 -0.91 -0.33 4.86
C HIS A 120 0.57 -0.59 5.16
N SER A 121 1.48 -0.01 4.39
CA SER A 121 2.93 -0.23 4.56
C SER A 121 3.49 0.39 5.84
N ILE A 122 2.93 1.51 6.31
CA ILE A 122 3.39 2.21 7.52
C ILE A 122 2.67 1.75 8.77
N ALA A 123 1.38 1.43 8.70
CA ALA A 123 0.60 1.05 9.88
C ALA A 123 0.84 -0.39 10.35
N ASN A 124 1.67 -1.16 9.63
CA ASN A 124 1.93 -2.57 9.88
C ASN A 124 3.43 -2.88 9.96
N GLY A 125 3.75 -4.11 10.36
CA GLY A 125 5.14 -4.60 10.46
C GLY A 125 6.04 -3.71 11.32
N GLY A 126 7.34 -3.74 11.03
CA GLY A 126 8.32 -2.92 11.75
C GLY A 126 8.20 -1.42 11.49
N ALA A 127 7.57 -1.00 10.37
CA ALA A 127 7.36 0.42 10.07
C ALA A 127 6.41 1.09 11.08
N SER A 128 5.46 0.34 11.65
CA SER A 128 4.53 0.85 12.65
C SER A 128 5.19 1.42 13.90
N ALA A 129 6.41 0.95 14.24
CA ALA A 129 7.19 1.47 15.36
C ALA A 129 7.65 2.93 15.16
N PHE A 130 7.68 3.38 13.90
CA PHE A 130 8.08 4.74 13.52
C PHE A 130 6.87 5.69 13.38
N LEU A 131 5.65 5.18 13.57
CA LEU A 131 4.44 5.97 13.49
C LEU A 131 4.16 6.66 14.83
N SER A 132 4.49 7.95 14.92
CA SER A 132 4.15 8.77 16.09
C SER A 132 2.62 8.88 16.25
N PRO A 133 2.04 8.60 17.43
CA PRO A 133 0.60 8.78 17.68
C PRO A 133 0.09 10.22 17.50
N GLU A 134 1.01 11.19 17.54
CA GLU A 134 0.69 12.62 17.39
C GLU A 134 0.77 13.12 15.95
N SER A 135 1.34 12.33 15.04
CA SER A 135 1.34 12.64 13.61
C SER A 135 -0.07 12.58 13.05
N VAL A 136 -0.27 13.17 11.87
CA VAL A 136 -1.57 13.14 11.17
C VAL A 136 -1.97 11.67 10.95
N LEU A 137 -1.08 10.87 10.35
CA LEU A 137 -1.36 9.45 10.11
C LEU A 137 -1.53 8.66 11.42
N GLY A 138 -0.78 8.98 12.48
CA GLY A 138 -0.90 8.31 13.77
C GLY A 138 -2.27 8.50 14.41
N LYS A 139 -2.83 9.72 14.32
CA LYS A 139 -4.19 10.02 14.81
C LYS A 139 -5.24 9.25 14.02
N ILE A 140 -5.13 9.24 12.69
CA ILE A 140 -6.02 8.48 11.80
C ILE A 140 -5.96 6.98 12.12
N VAL A 141 -4.77 6.40 12.22
CA VAL A 141 -4.59 4.98 12.52
C VAL A 141 -5.18 4.63 13.88
N ARG A 142 -4.96 5.47 14.90
CA ARG A 142 -5.53 5.27 16.25
C ARG A 142 -7.06 5.31 16.25
N GLU A 143 -7.66 6.23 15.50
CA GLU A 143 -9.12 6.30 15.36
C GLU A 143 -9.68 5.09 14.62
N ALA A 144 -9.00 4.65 13.56
CA ALA A 144 -9.50 3.64 12.64
C ALA A 144 -9.28 2.18 13.12
N ALA A 145 -8.22 1.93 13.89
CA ALA A 145 -7.85 0.59 14.38
C ALA A 145 -8.98 -0.17 15.08
N PRO A 146 -9.74 0.41 16.04
CA PRO A 146 -10.81 -0.33 16.72
C PRO A 146 -12.08 -0.54 15.86
N LEU A 147 -12.16 0.07 14.68
CA LEU A 147 -13.37 0.05 13.84
C LEU A 147 -13.39 -1.16 12.90
N LYS A 148 -14.60 -1.65 12.60
CA LYS A 148 -14.83 -2.64 11.53
C LYS A 148 -14.59 -2.00 10.14
N PRO A 149 -14.34 -2.80 9.09
CA PRO A 149 -13.79 -2.29 7.83
C PRO A 149 -14.51 -1.13 7.17
N ALA A 150 -15.85 -1.16 7.11
CA ALA A 150 -16.62 -0.07 6.50
C ALA A 150 -16.46 1.25 7.26
N ALA A 151 -16.56 1.22 8.60
CA ALA A 151 -16.36 2.40 9.43
C ALA A 151 -14.89 2.86 9.45
N ARG A 152 -13.95 1.91 9.41
CA ARG A 152 -12.51 2.18 9.28
C ARG A 152 -12.17 2.90 7.97
N ALA A 153 -12.79 2.49 6.86
CA ALA A 153 -12.61 3.15 5.57
C ALA A 153 -13.24 4.56 5.55
N GLU A 154 -14.31 4.78 6.30
CA GLU A 154 -14.95 6.09 6.41
C GLU A 154 -14.04 7.13 7.09
N VAL A 155 -13.18 6.72 8.02
CA VAL A 155 -12.14 7.59 8.60
C VAL A 155 -11.23 8.16 7.50
N LEU A 156 -10.79 7.30 6.56
CA LEU A 156 -9.99 7.76 5.41
C LEU A 156 -10.81 8.63 4.45
N TYR A 157 -12.06 8.26 4.20
CA TYR A 157 -12.94 8.97 3.27
C TYR A 157 -13.20 10.42 3.70
N ARG A 158 -13.32 10.67 5.01
CA ARG A 158 -13.65 11.97 5.59
C ARG A 158 -12.46 12.82 6.01
N SER A 159 -11.24 12.28 5.97
CA SER A 159 -10.07 13.05 6.41
C SER A 159 -9.62 14.03 5.33
N ASP A 160 -9.90 15.30 5.57
CA ASP A 160 -9.43 16.40 4.74
C ASP A 160 -7.90 16.49 4.77
N GLU A 161 -7.25 16.19 5.91
CA GLU A 161 -5.79 16.22 6.02
C GLU A 161 -5.12 15.14 5.15
N LEU A 162 -5.72 13.94 5.04
CA LEU A 162 -5.27 12.89 4.13
C LEU A 162 -5.43 13.31 2.66
N GLU A 163 -6.58 13.91 2.32
CA GLU A 163 -6.85 14.42 0.98
C GLU A 163 -5.84 15.51 0.60
N GLU A 164 -5.60 16.49 1.48
CA GLU A 164 -4.62 17.56 1.27
C GLU A 164 -3.20 17.01 1.11
N ALA A 165 -2.78 16.06 1.97
CA ALA A 165 -1.47 15.44 1.88
C ALA A 165 -1.29 14.66 0.55
N HIS A 166 -2.32 13.96 0.09
CA HIS A 166 -2.31 13.26 -1.19
C HIS A 166 -2.21 14.25 -2.36
N MET A 167 -3.05 15.29 -2.39
CA MET A 167 -3.04 16.26 -3.49
C MET A 167 -1.73 17.04 -3.57
N ALA A 168 -1.08 17.27 -2.43
CA ALA A 168 0.19 17.98 -2.37
C ALA A 168 1.34 17.27 -3.10
N VAL A 169 1.24 15.95 -3.31
CA VAL A 169 2.33 15.14 -3.89
C VAL A 169 1.94 14.41 -5.17
N ALA A 170 0.66 14.43 -5.55
CA ALA A 170 0.15 13.68 -6.70
C ALA A 170 0.75 14.09 -8.04
N PHE A 171 1.41 15.26 -8.10
CA PHE A 171 2.03 15.83 -9.29
C PHE A 171 3.56 15.89 -9.20
N ASP A 172 4.17 15.36 -8.12
CA ASP A 172 5.62 15.40 -7.88
C ASP A 172 6.36 14.21 -8.54
N GLY A 173 5.62 13.31 -9.19
CA GLY A 173 6.15 12.18 -9.93
C GLY A 173 6.92 12.58 -11.19
N SER A 174 7.53 11.60 -11.85
CA SER A 174 8.26 11.81 -13.11
C SER A 174 7.35 11.75 -14.35
N SER A 175 6.10 11.31 -14.20
CA SER A 175 5.09 11.23 -15.25
C SER A 175 4.06 12.35 -15.15
N VAL A 176 3.29 12.52 -16.24
CA VAL A 176 2.12 13.40 -16.23
C VAL A 176 0.97 12.66 -15.54
N ALA A 177 0.52 13.18 -14.40
CA ALA A 177 -0.63 12.64 -13.70
C ALA A 177 -1.90 12.73 -14.59
N PRO A 178 -2.69 11.65 -14.72
CA PRO A 178 -3.93 11.68 -15.47
C PRO A 178 -5.02 12.46 -14.71
N LEU A 179 -6.14 12.77 -15.37
CA LEU A 179 -7.28 13.32 -14.65
C LEU A 179 -7.88 12.27 -13.70
N ALA A 180 -8.43 12.72 -12.57
CA ALA A 180 -9.09 11.84 -11.60
C ALA A 180 -10.28 11.06 -12.22
N ALA A 181 -10.88 11.55 -13.30
CA ALA A 181 -11.97 10.88 -14.02
C ALA A 181 -11.50 9.83 -15.05
N GLU A 182 -10.20 9.80 -15.38
CA GLU A 182 -9.65 8.87 -16.37
C GLU A 182 -9.45 7.47 -15.77
N PRO A 183 -9.72 6.39 -16.52
CA PRO A 183 -9.47 5.04 -16.04
C PRO A 183 -7.99 4.78 -15.72
N ASN A 184 -7.72 4.08 -14.61
CA ASN A 184 -6.37 3.61 -14.28
C ASN A 184 -6.15 2.15 -14.74
N GLY A 185 -5.05 1.92 -15.45
CA GLY A 185 -4.62 0.60 -15.93
C GLY A 185 -3.79 -0.22 -14.93
N PHE A 186 -3.54 0.30 -13.74
CA PHE A 186 -2.68 -0.32 -12.73
C PHE A 186 -3.37 -0.39 -11.37
N HIS A 187 -2.79 -1.20 -10.49
CA HIS A 187 -3.27 -1.38 -9.13
C HIS A 187 -2.12 -1.51 -8.13
N PHE A 188 -2.26 -0.83 -7.00
CA PHE A 188 -1.30 -0.87 -5.90
C PHE A 188 -1.66 -1.94 -4.87
N ILE A 189 -0.63 -2.61 -4.36
CA ILE A 189 -0.71 -3.64 -3.32
C ILE A 189 0.41 -3.37 -2.32
N SER A 190 0.16 -3.60 -1.02
CA SER A 190 1.21 -3.59 -0.01
C SER A 190 1.52 -5.00 0.48
N PHE A 191 2.80 -5.33 0.62
CA PHE A 191 3.24 -6.55 1.31
C PHE A 191 3.93 -6.17 2.61
N VAL A 192 3.44 -6.72 3.72
CA VAL A 192 3.92 -6.37 5.07
C VAL A 192 4.09 -7.62 5.92
N SER A 193 4.93 -7.53 6.95
CA SER A 193 4.97 -8.54 8.00
C SER A 193 3.84 -8.33 9.02
N GLY A 194 3.16 -9.42 9.39
CA GLY A 194 2.22 -9.45 10.50
C GLY A 194 2.92 -9.62 11.84
N LYS A 195 2.20 -9.30 12.92
CA LYS A 195 2.68 -9.51 14.30
C LYS A 195 2.96 -10.99 14.64
N ASP A 196 2.40 -11.88 13.84
CA ASP A 196 2.51 -13.34 13.92
C ASP A 196 3.66 -13.91 13.08
N GLY A 197 4.46 -13.06 12.43
CA GLY A 197 5.59 -13.47 11.58
C GLY A 197 5.19 -13.90 10.17
N HIS A 198 3.92 -13.77 9.79
CA HIS A 198 3.46 -14.09 8.44
C HIS A 198 3.64 -12.90 7.49
N LEU A 199 3.77 -13.19 6.20
CA LEU A 199 3.67 -12.18 5.15
C LEU A 199 2.21 -11.97 4.80
N TYR A 200 1.74 -10.73 4.82
CA TYR A 200 0.40 -10.36 4.39
C TYR A 200 0.45 -9.52 3.12
N GLU A 201 -0.47 -9.83 2.21
CA GLU A 201 -0.80 -8.99 1.07
C GLU A 201 -2.05 -8.17 1.39
N LEU A 202 -1.89 -6.85 1.37
CA LEU A 202 -2.91 -5.88 1.74
C LEU A 202 -3.32 -5.05 0.52
N GLU A 203 -4.59 -5.16 0.17
CA GLU A 203 -5.19 -4.46 -0.95
C GLU A 203 -6.64 -4.09 -0.59
N GLY A 204 -7.01 -2.82 -0.73
CA GLY A 204 -8.28 -2.33 -0.20
C GLY A 204 -9.52 -2.72 -1.01
N GLY A 205 -9.36 -3.23 -2.24
CA GLY A 205 -10.46 -3.71 -3.08
C GLY A 205 -10.83 -5.18 -2.88
N TRP A 206 -10.15 -5.87 -1.96
CA TRP A 206 -10.35 -7.30 -1.69
C TRP A 206 -11.16 -7.57 -0.41
N ASP A 207 -11.42 -8.85 -0.16
CA ASP A 207 -12.10 -9.36 1.04
C ASP A 207 -11.14 -9.48 2.25
N GLY A 208 -10.49 -8.37 2.60
CA GLY A 208 -9.55 -8.31 3.71
C GLY A 208 -8.10 -8.68 3.36
N PRO A 209 -7.23 -8.82 4.39
CA PRO A 209 -5.83 -9.18 4.22
C PRO A 209 -5.68 -10.63 3.77
N ILE A 210 -4.73 -10.90 2.85
CA ILE A 210 -4.41 -12.27 2.41
C ILE A 210 -3.12 -12.72 3.09
N ASP A 211 -3.20 -13.76 3.90
CA ASP A 211 -2.03 -14.43 4.47
C ASP A 211 -1.29 -15.21 3.37
N ARG A 212 -0.03 -14.84 3.11
CA ARG A 212 0.86 -15.50 2.14
C ARG A 212 1.82 -16.50 2.81
N GLY A 213 1.68 -16.69 4.12
CA GLY A 213 2.36 -17.71 4.91
C GLY A 213 3.48 -17.16 5.79
N MET A 214 3.97 -18.05 6.67
CA MET A 214 5.04 -17.78 7.61
C MET A 214 6.34 -17.35 6.91
N MET A 215 6.99 -16.31 7.42
CA MET A 215 8.35 -15.91 7.03
C MET A 215 9.40 -16.63 7.88
N GLY A 216 10.65 -16.66 7.42
CA GLY A 216 11.77 -17.14 8.22
C GLY A 216 12.10 -16.21 9.39
N GLU A 217 12.71 -16.76 10.44
CA GLU A 217 13.16 -15.97 11.58
C GLU A 217 14.21 -14.94 11.14
N GLY A 218 14.00 -13.66 11.49
CA GLY A 218 14.87 -12.55 11.07
C GLY A 218 14.80 -12.17 9.59
N GLU A 219 13.96 -12.83 8.80
CA GLU A 219 13.68 -12.43 7.42
C GLU A 219 12.82 -11.17 7.40
N ASP A 220 12.99 -10.37 6.34
CA ASP A 220 12.08 -9.29 6.02
C ASP A 220 11.36 -9.55 4.69
N VAL A 221 10.57 -8.58 4.25
CA VAL A 221 9.69 -8.72 3.08
C VAL A 221 10.42 -8.83 1.74
N LEU A 222 11.74 -8.65 1.70
CA LEU A 222 12.58 -8.87 0.51
C LEU A 222 13.29 -10.23 0.51
N SER A 223 13.09 -11.06 1.54
CA SER A 223 13.61 -12.43 1.54
C SER A 223 13.14 -13.19 0.31
N SER A 224 13.94 -14.17 -0.14
CA SER A 224 13.60 -14.97 -1.32
C SER A 224 12.22 -15.63 -1.17
N ARG A 225 11.88 -16.09 0.03
CA ARG A 225 10.57 -16.65 0.36
C ARG A 225 9.46 -15.62 0.22
N ALA A 226 9.60 -14.44 0.85
CA ALA A 226 8.59 -13.40 0.78
C ALA A 226 8.37 -12.91 -0.66
N LEU A 227 9.45 -12.74 -1.44
CA LEU A 227 9.37 -12.40 -2.85
C LEU A 227 8.67 -13.49 -3.67
N GLU A 228 8.93 -14.77 -3.40
CA GLU A 228 8.32 -15.87 -4.14
C GLU A 228 6.79 -15.93 -3.95
N VAL A 229 6.31 -15.81 -2.72
CA VAL A 229 4.88 -15.92 -2.38
C VAL A 229 4.11 -14.60 -2.53
N GLY A 230 4.82 -13.46 -2.48
CA GLY A 230 4.29 -12.12 -2.70
C GLY A 230 4.39 -11.68 -4.16
N VAL A 231 5.28 -10.73 -4.47
CA VAL A 231 5.43 -10.12 -5.81
C VAL A 231 5.67 -11.17 -6.92
N GLY A 232 6.43 -12.22 -6.65
CA GLY A 232 6.72 -13.31 -7.58
C GLY A 232 5.47 -14.04 -8.07
N ARG A 233 4.40 -14.08 -7.28
CA ARG A 233 3.09 -14.63 -7.71
C ARG A 233 2.53 -13.84 -8.90
N TYR A 234 2.63 -12.52 -8.86
CA TYR A 234 2.18 -11.65 -9.94
C TYR A 234 3.05 -11.81 -11.18
N LEU A 235 4.37 -11.93 -11.01
CA LEU A 235 5.29 -12.14 -12.12
C LEU A 235 5.06 -13.47 -12.83
N ARG A 236 4.77 -14.56 -12.10
CA ARG A 236 4.44 -15.86 -12.71
C ARG A 236 3.15 -15.81 -13.54
N LEU A 237 2.19 -14.97 -13.15
CA LEU A 237 0.91 -14.79 -13.86
C LEU A 237 0.92 -13.57 -14.82
N ALA A 238 2.08 -12.94 -15.02
CA ALA A 238 2.24 -11.78 -15.89
C ALA A 238 2.03 -12.13 -17.37
N GLY A 239 2.44 -13.32 -17.80
CA GLY A 239 2.47 -13.68 -19.21
C GLY A 239 3.44 -12.79 -19.97
N ARG A 240 2.91 -11.91 -20.84
CA ARG A 240 3.69 -10.90 -21.59
C ARG A 240 3.53 -9.48 -21.06
N GLU A 241 2.74 -9.30 -19.99
CA GLU A 241 2.53 -7.98 -19.39
C GLU A 241 3.83 -7.45 -18.78
N VAL A 242 4.04 -6.15 -18.94
CA VAL A 242 5.15 -5.37 -18.37
C VAL A 242 4.58 -4.19 -17.59
N GLY A 243 5.43 -3.36 -16.99
CA GLY A 243 4.97 -2.17 -16.24
C GLY A 243 4.70 -2.45 -14.76
N PHE A 244 5.49 -3.34 -14.17
CA PHE A 244 5.55 -3.53 -12.73
C PHE A 244 6.51 -2.52 -12.11
N SER A 245 6.22 -2.06 -10.90
CA SER A 245 7.14 -1.25 -10.10
C SER A 245 7.04 -1.66 -8.63
N VAL A 246 8.16 -1.63 -7.91
CA VAL A 246 8.24 -1.99 -6.50
C VAL A 246 9.06 -0.93 -5.77
N VAL A 247 8.49 -0.37 -4.71
CA VAL A 247 9.18 0.50 -3.77
C VAL A 247 9.28 -0.20 -2.41
N GLY A 248 10.49 -0.26 -1.86
CA GLY A 248 10.75 -0.76 -0.51
C GLY A 248 10.64 0.35 0.54
N VAL A 249 9.93 0.08 1.63
CA VAL A 249 9.87 0.95 2.81
C VAL A 249 10.92 0.49 3.81
N CYS A 250 11.95 1.31 4.02
CA CYS A 250 13.11 0.97 4.83
C CYS A 250 13.18 1.89 6.05
N SER A 251 13.94 1.49 7.06
CA SER A 251 14.40 2.43 8.08
C SER A 251 15.92 2.49 8.10
N GLU A 252 16.48 3.66 8.34
CA GLU A 252 17.89 3.74 8.72
C GLU A 252 18.05 3.03 10.07
N GLY A 253 18.92 2.02 10.14
CA GLY A 253 19.33 1.45 11.41
C GLY A 253 19.92 2.57 12.26
N SER A 254 19.57 2.62 13.55
CA SER A 254 20.29 3.45 14.51
C SER A 254 21.76 3.02 14.50
N GLY A 255 22.56 3.68 13.67
CA GLY A 255 24.01 3.56 13.69
C GLY A 255 24.48 4.08 15.04
N GLY A 256 24.67 3.16 15.97
CA GLY A 256 25.48 3.35 17.17
C GLY A 256 26.92 3.05 16.85
#